data_AF-A0A7S0SN86-F1
#
_entry.id   AF-A0A7S0SN86-F1
#
_cell.length_a   1.000
_cell.length_b   1.000
_cell.length_c   1.000
_cell.angle_alpha   90.00
_cell.angle_beta   90.00
_cell.angle_gamma   90.00
#
_symmetry.space_group_name_H-M   'P 1'
#
loop_
_entity.id
_entity.type
_entity.pdbx_description
1 polymer ?
#
loop_
_entity_poly.entity_id
_entity_poly.type
_entity_poly.pdbx_seq_one_letter_code
_entity_poly.pdbx_strand_id
1 'polypeptide(L)'
;EDKARALKEASESMESALEAAAEAKAAALEQQGAELSAAAASRLATELANAAQDKARALEEAFEAREGALEAASEAQIAALEQQEAELSAAAAEDKAEAIARLRTQLVEDKGSVKTGGTGDEADIEQPEQTGGTEDEAEIEQKQVELDAREASAQALKDHEVLLKTIKRASEIGFSGGLPVLACVTFRSLLHWRVFELEHTGLFDRIMAEMKGAVETNTDNNEQLTYWLSNTSILLHLLQRTFGAMTRPIPIFDRFSARLRSSSPSMPAKAEDGIPGVQQVDAKYPAFLFKQRLTAFVESIYGFLRDNMKKEITPQLGR
;
A
#
# COMPACT_ATOMS: atom_id res chain seq x y z
N GLU A 1 -54.40 -22.30 -70.05
CA GLU A 1 -54.06 -22.70 -68.67
C GLU A 1 -52.55 -22.56 -68.41
N ASP A 2 -51.70 -22.96 -69.35
CA ASP A 2 -50.23 -22.85 -69.20
C ASP A 2 -49.70 -21.43 -68.94
N LYS A 3 -50.26 -20.41 -69.58
CA LYS A 3 -49.86 -19.00 -69.35
C LYS A 3 -50.18 -18.50 -67.93
N ALA A 4 -51.26 -18.99 -67.33
CA ALA A 4 -51.64 -18.62 -65.97
C ALA A 4 -50.76 -19.33 -64.93
N ARG A 5 -50.38 -20.59 -65.19
CA ARG A 5 -49.42 -21.34 -64.37
C ARG A 5 -48.03 -20.70 -64.43
N ALA A 6 -47.55 -20.35 -65.61
CA ALA A 6 -46.25 -19.68 -65.78
C ALA A 6 -46.19 -18.30 -65.09
N LEU A 7 -47.28 -17.53 -65.12
CA LEU A 7 -47.36 -16.25 -64.41
C LEU A 7 -47.37 -16.42 -62.89
N LYS A 8 -48.01 -17.49 -62.39
CA LYS A 8 -48.03 -17.81 -60.96
C LYS A 8 -46.65 -18.24 -60.46
N GLU A 9 -45.98 -19.13 -61.19
CA GLU A 9 -44.62 -19.57 -60.89
C GLU A 9 -43.61 -18.41 -60.94
N ALA A 10 -43.76 -17.50 -61.92
CA ALA A 10 -42.94 -16.28 -62.00
C ALA A 10 -43.20 -15.32 -60.83
N SER A 11 -44.44 -15.20 -60.37
CA SER A 11 -44.80 -14.38 -59.21
C SER A 11 -44.23 -14.97 -57.92
N GLU A 12 -44.36 -16.28 -57.70
CA GLU A 12 -43.81 -16.98 -56.53
C GLU A 12 -42.28 -16.93 -56.51
N SER A 13 -41.64 -17.07 -57.69
CA SER A 13 -40.19 -16.90 -57.82
C SER A 13 -39.74 -15.46 -57.54
N MET A 14 -40.52 -14.46 -57.94
CA MET A 14 -40.21 -13.06 -57.70
C MET A 14 -40.39 -12.69 -56.22
N GLU A 15 -41.40 -13.23 -55.56
CA GLU A 15 -41.66 -13.05 -54.13
C GLU A 15 -40.55 -13.69 -53.29
N SER A 16 -40.16 -14.92 -53.61
CA SER A 16 -39.03 -15.59 -52.96
C SER A 16 -37.70 -14.85 -53.16
N ALA A 17 -37.45 -14.30 -54.36
CA ALA A 17 -36.25 -13.50 -54.63
C ALA A 17 -36.26 -12.16 -53.86
N LEU A 18 -37.42 -11.54 -53.69
CA LEU A 18 -37.58 -10.32 -52.88
C LEU A 18 -37.35 -10.57 -51.39
N GLU A 19 -37.86 -11.69 -50.87
CA GLU A 19 -37.67 -12.08 -49.47
C GLU A 19 -36.20 -12.38 -49.18
N ALA A 20 -35.53 -13.16 -50.04
CA ALA A 20 -34.09 -13.41 -49.93
C ALA A 20 -33.25 -12.13 -50.01
N ALA A 21 -33.64 -11.18 -50.87
CA ALA A 21 -32.96 -9.89 -50.98
C ALA A 21 -33.16 -9.00 -49.73
N ALA A 22 -34.34 -9.07 -49.11
CA ALA A 22 -34.63 -8.35 -47.88
C ALA A 22 -33.83 -8.90 -46.68
N GLU A 23 -33.76 -10.23 -46.55
CA GLU A 23 -32.94 -10.91 -45.53
C GLU A 23 -31.45 -10.60 -45.68
N ALA A 24 -30.92 -10.67 -46.91
CA ALA A 24 -29.53 -10.33 -47.19
C ALA A 24 -29.21 -8.86 -46.84
N LYS A 25 -30.15 -7.94 -47.09
CA LYS A 25 -29.98 -6.52 -46.75
C LYS A 25 -30.07 -6.28 -45.24
N ALA A 26 -30.93 -7.00 -44.54
CA ALA A 26 -31.01 -6.93 -43.08
C ALA A 26 -29.71 -7.41 -42.43
N ALA A 27 -29.18 -8.55 -42.87
CA ALA A 27 -27.90 -9.08 -42.39
C ALA A 27 -26.72 -8.12 -42.66
N ALA A 28 -26.70 -7.46 -43.83
CA ALA A 28 -25.66 -6.49 -44.16
C ALA A 28 -25.70 -5.24 -43.26
N LEU A 29 -26.90 -4.74 -42.92
CA LEU A 29 -27.06 -3.60 -42.01
C LEU A 29 -26.66 -3.97 -40.56
N GLU A 30 -26.95 -5.19 -40.12
CA GLU A 30 -26.54 -5.67 -38.80
C GLU A 30 -25.01 -5.79 -38.69
N GLN A 31 -24.36 -6.33 -39.72
CA GLN A 31 -22.89 -6.39 -39.80
C GLN A 31 -22.27 -5.00 -39.77
N GLN A 32 -22.80 -4.05 -40.55
CA GLN A 32 -22.28 -2.68 -40.58
C GLN A 32 -22.47 -1.96 -39.23
N GLY A 33 -23.58 -2.22 -38.53
CA GLY A 33 -23.81 -1.72 -37.18
C GLY A 33 -22.82 -2.29 -36.15
N ALA A 34 -22.52 -3.58 -36.23
CA ALA A 34 -21.54 -4.24 -35.38
C ALA A 34 -20.11 -3.72 -35.61
N GLU A 35 -19.72 -3.51 -36.87
CA GLU A 35 -18.40 -2.98 -37.23
C GLU A 35 -18.19 -1.53 -36.74
N LEU A 36 -19.18 -0.67 -36.93
CA LEU A 36 -19.13 0.72 -36.45
C LEU A 36 -19.09 0.79 -34.91
N SER A 37 -19.85 -0.07 -34.23
CA SER A 37 -19.83 -0.20 -32.78
C SER A 37 -18.46 -0.67 -32.27
N ALA A 38 -17.87 -1.69 -32.90
CA ALA A 38 -16.54 -2.19 -32.54
C ALA A 38 -15.44 -1.14 -32.78
N ALA A 39 -15.52 -0.40 -33.88
CA ALA A 39 -14.56 0.66 -34.18
C ALA A 39 -14.66 1.83 -33.18
N ALA A 40 -15.88 2.22 -32.79
CA ALA A 40 -16.10 3.25 -31.77
C ALA A 40 -15.57 2.81 -30.39
N ALA A 41 -15.86 1.56 -30.00
CA ALA A 41 -15.36 0.99 -28.75
C ALA A 41 -13.82 0.93 -28.72
N SER A 42 -13.19 0.54 -29.83
CA SER A 42 -11.74 0.50 -29.95
C SER A 42 -11.10 1.89 -29.83
N ARG A 43 -11.67 2.92 -30.49
CA ARG A 43 -11.18 4.30 -30.37
C ARG A 43 -11.27 4.82 -28.93
N LEU A 44 -12.41 4.63 -28.29
CA LEU A 44 -12.63 5.07 -26.92
C LEU A 44 -11.67 4.36 -25.95
N ALA A 45 -11.41 3.06 -26.15
CA ALA A 45 -10.43 2.30 -25.39
C ALA A 45 -9.00 2.86 -25.58
N THR A 46 -8.61 3.22 -26.81
CA THR A 46 -7.29 3.82 -27.06
C THR A 46 -7.13 5.21 -26.45
N GLU A 47 -8.17 6.05 -26.50
CA GLU A 47 -8.13 7.38 -25.88
C GLU A 47 -8.04 7.29 -24.35
N LEU A 48 -8.81 6.39 -23.74
CA LEU A 48 -8.73 6.13 -22.29
C LEU A 48 -7.37 5.57 -21.87
N ALA A 49 -6.78 4.68 -22.68
CA ALA A 49 -5.44 4.14 -22.41
C ALA A 49 -4.37 5.24 -22.44
N ASN A 50 -4.41 6.11 -23.45
CA ASN A 50 -3.47 7.23 -23.57
C ASN A 50 -3.64 8.23 -22.42
N ALA A 51 -4.88 8.61 -22.09
CA ALA A 51 -5.16 9.52 -20.98
C ALA A 51 -4.73 8.93 -19.62
N ALA A 52 -4.88 7.62 -19.43
CA ALA A 52 -4.39 6.94 -18.23
C ALA A 52 -2.86 6.96 -18.15
N GLN A 53 -2.16 6.76 -19.28
CA GLN A 53 -0.70 6.81 -19.35
C GLN A 53 -0.15 8.21 -19.06
N ASP A 54 -0.75 9.25 -19.62
CA ASP A 54 -0.33 10.64 -19.36
C ASP A 54 -0.55 11.02 -17.90
N LYS A 55 -1.66 10.59 -17.30
CA LYS A 55 -1.93 10.82 -15.88
C LYS A 55 -0.98 10.05 -14.96
N ALA A 56 -0.57 8.84 -15.36
CA ALA A 56 0.44 8.07 -14.62
C ALA A 56 1.80 8.78 -14.64
N ARG A 57 2.24 9.26 -15.81
CA ARG A 57 3.50 10.02 -15.93
C ARG A 57 3.49 11.30 -15.08
N ALA A 58 2.40 12.06 -15.11
CA ALA A 58 2.28 13.28 -14.30
C ALA A 58 2.32 13.01 -12.79
N LEU A 59 1.81 11.85 -12.33
CA LEU A 59 1.88 11.47 -10.92
C LEU A 59 3.29 11.03 -10.51
N GLU A 60 4.02 10.37 -11.40
CA GLU A 60 5.42 9.97 -11.20
C GLU A 60 6.32 11.20 -11.07
N GLU A 61 6.21 12.15 -12.00
CA GLU A 61 6.94 13.43 -11.94
C GLU A 61 6.61 14.23 -10.67
N ALA A 62 5.35 14.25 -10.24
CA ALA A 62 4.94 14.93 -9.00
C ALA A 62 5.45 14.22 -7.73
N PHE A 63 5.63 12.89 -7.79
CA PHE A 63 6.18 12.12 -6.68
C PHE A 63 7.67 12.36 -6.53
N GLU A 64 8.43 12.27 -7.63
CA GLU A 64 9.88 12.56 -7.65
C GLU A 64 10.16 13.99 -7.16
N ALA A 65 9.37 14.97 -7.60
CA ALA A 65 9.51 16.36 -7.15
C ALA A 65 9.25 16.52 -5.64
N ARG A 66 8.29 15.76 -5.07
CA ARG A 66 7.99 15.77 -3.64
C ARG A 66 9.07 15.07 -2.82
N GLU A 67 9.62 13.98 -3.35
CA GLU A 67 10.71 13.23 -2.72
C GLU A 67 11.96 14.09 -2.63
N GLY A 68 12.37 14.74 -3.72
CA GLY A 68 13.50 15.68 -3.72
C GLY A 68 13.28 16.88 -2.78
N ALA A 69 12.04 17.39 -2.67
CA ALA A 69 11.73 18.46 -1.72
C ALA A 69 11.82 18.00 -0.25
N LEU A 70 11.50 16.74 0.04
CA LEU A 70 11.61 16.15 1.36
C LEU A 70 13.07 15.92 1.75
N GLU A 71 13.89 15.42 0.81
CA GLU A 71 15.34 15.27 1.00
C GLU A 71 15.99 16.63 1.29
N ALA A 72 15.72 17.65 0.46
CA ALA A 72 16.24 19.00 0.69
C ALA A 72 15.78 19.60 2.03
N ALA A 73 14.54 19.34 2.45
CA ALA A 73 14.04 19.79 3.76
C ALA A 73 14.75 19.06 4.92
N SER A 74 15.05 17.76 4.75
CA SER A 74 15.78 16.98 5.75
C SER A 74 17.23 17.43 5.89
N GLU A 75 17.92 17.69 4.77
CA GLU A 75 19.28 18.23 4.76
C GLU A 75 19.34 19.61 5.42
N ALA A 76 18.36 20.47 5.16
CA ALA A 76 18.25 21.78 5.81
C ALA A 76 18.03 21.66 7.32
N GLN A 77 17.26 20.67 7.77
CA GLN A 77 17.01 20.43 9.19
C GLN A 77 18.26 19.88 9.90
N ILE A 78 19.03 19.00 9.25
CA ILE A 78 20.31 18.50 9.77
C ILE A 78 21.31 19.66 9.90
N ALA A 79 21.47 20.48 8.87
CA ALA A 79 22.37 21.63 8.91
C ALA A 79 21.99 22.65 10.00
N ALA A 80 20.69 22.84 10.27
CA ALA A 80 20.22 23.72 11.35
C ALA A 80 20.55 23.15 12.74
N LEU A 81 20.46 21.82 12.92
CA LEU A 81 20.84 21.16 14.18
C LEU A 81 22.35 21.24 14.43
N GLU A 82 23.17 21.02 13.41
CA GLU A 82 24.63 21.16 13.51
C GLU A 82 25.04 22.59 13.87
N GLN A 83 24.36 23.61 13.32
CA GLN A 83 24.57 25.00 13.72
C GLN A 83 24.22 25.26 15.18
N GLN A 84 23.08 24.73 15.64
CA GLN A 84 22.65 24.88 17.03
C GLN A 84 23.63 24.22 18.01
N GLU A 85 24.19 23.06 17.66
CA GLU A 85 25.20 22.36 18.45
C GLU A 85 26.52 23.14 18.52
N ALA A 86 26.95 23.72 17.40
CA ALA A 86 28.14 24.59 17.36
C ALA A 86 27.98 25.85 18.22
N GLU A 87 26.79 26.48 18.23
CA GLU A 87 26.48 27.64 19.07
C GLU A 87 26.47 27.27 20.56
N LEU A 88 25.85 26.15 20.93
CA LEU A 88 25.84 25.66 22.32
C LEU A 88 27.25 25.29 22.81
N SER A 89 28.08 24.69 21.95
CA SER A 89 29.48 24.37 22.24
C SER A 89 30.33 25.63 22.45
N ALA A 90 30.14 26.65 21.60
CA ALA A 90 30.82 27.94 21.75
C ALA A 90 30.43 28.67 23.05
N ALA A 91 29.14 28.68 23.40
CA ALA A 91 28.65 29.27 24.66
C ALA A 91 29.21 28.53 25.88
N ALA A 92 29.27 27.20 25.85
CA ALA A 92 29.84 26.40 26.94
C ALA A 92 31.36 26.62 27.11
N ALA A 93 32.08 26.90 26.01
CA ALA A 93 33.49 27.26 26.06
C ALA A 93 33.71 28.65 26.67
N GLU A 94 32.82 29.61 26.39
CA GLU A 94 32.84 30.96 26.96
C GLU A 94 32.56 30.93 28.48
N ASP A 95 31.54 30.18 28.91
CA ASP A 95 31.23 29.96 30.34
C ASP A 95 32.39 29.30 31.11
N LYS A 96 33.04 28.30 30.51
CA LYS A 96 34.25 27.67 31.09
C LYS A 96 35.41 28.67 31.20
N ALA A 97 35.63 29.50 30.18
CA ALA A 97 36.68 30.51 30.20
C ALA A 97 36.42 31.58 31.28
N GLU A 98 35.17 32.00 31.46
CA GLU A 98 34.78 32.96 32.49
C GLU A 98 34.92 32.38 33.91
N ALA A 99 34.56 31.10 34.11
CA ALA A 99 34.76 30.40 35.37
C ALA A 99 36.26 30.29 35.74
N ILE A 100 37.12 29.97 34.76
CA ILE A 100 38.58 29.93 34.95
C ILE A 100 39.12 31.33 35.29
N ALA A 101 38.61 32.39 34.66
CA ALA A 101 39.01 33.76 34.97
C ALA A 101 38.60 34.19 36.40
N ARG A 102 37.39 33.82 36.85
CA ARG A 102 36.92 34.08 38.22
C ARG A 102 37.77 33.36 39.26
N LEU A 103 38.13 32.10 39.04
CA LEU A 103 39.02 31.32 39.93
C LEU A 103 40.42 31.95 40.02
N ARG A 104 40.98 32.42 38.90
CA ARG A 104 42.28 33.13 38.90
C ARG A 104 42.23 34.44 39.69
N THR A 105 41.10 35.15 39.65
CA THR A 105 40.93 36.42 40.37
C THR A 105 40.84 36.19 41.88
N GLN A 106 40.13 35.14 42.33
CA GLN A 106 40.09 34.71 43.74
C GLN A 106 41.45 34.24 44.27
N LEU A 107 42.29 33.61 43.43
CA LEU A 107 43.63 33.15 43.83
C LEU A 107 44.66 34.31 44.01
N VAL A 108 44.39 35.48 43.41
CA VAL A 108 45.25 36.67 43.53
C VAL A 108 44.92 37.47 44.80
N GLU A 109 43.68 37.42 45.27
CA GLU A 109 43.26 38.08 46.53
C GLU A 109 43.73 37.33 47.78
N ASP A 110 43.99 36.02 47.71
CA ASP A 110 44.42 35.21 48.87
C ASP A 110 45.96 35.14 49.08
N LYS A 111 46.75 35.78 48.21
CA LYS A 111 48.23 35.92 48.36
C LYS A 111 48.67 37.24 48.99
N GLY A 112 47.80 37.84 49.79
CA GLY A 112 48.01 39.12 50.47
C GLY A 112 48.31 39.02 51.98
N SER A 113 48.90 37.94 52.51
CA SER A 113 49.33 37.96 53.93
C SER A 113 50.49 37.02 54.29
N VAL A 114 51.69 37.61 54.41
CA VAL A 114 52.64 37.48 55.54
C VAL A 114 53.49 36.19 55.72
N LYS A 115 54.81 36.42 55.53
CA LYS A 115 56.04 36.01 56.28
C LYS A 115 56.61 34.56 56.26
N THR A 116 57.85 34.54 55.75
CA THR A 116 59.10 33.98 56.33
C THR A 116 59.18 32.54 56.83
N GLY A 117 60.05 31.77 56.15
CA GLY A 117 61.14 31.02 56.78
C GLY A 117 60.99 29.50 56.84
N GLY A 118 62.07 28.78 56.53
CA GLY A 118 62.32 27.44 57.08
C GLY A 118 62.41 26.30 56.06
N THR A 119 63.62 25.74 56.00
CA THR A 119 64.05 24.42 55.51
C THR A 119 63.14 23.23 55.84
N GLY A 120 63.16 22.19 54.99
CA GLY A 120 63.05 20.78 55.41
C GLY A 120 61.98 19.92 54.71
N ASP A 121 62.46 18.85 54.06
CA ASP A 121 61.92 17.50 53.83
C ASP A 121 60.56 17.20 53.16
N GLU A 122 60.67 16.21 52.26
CA GLU A 122 59.79 15.08 51.90
C GLU A 122 58.27 15.20 52.07
N ALA A 123 57.52 14.94 50.99
CA ALA A 123 56.54 13.85 50.93
C ALA A 123 55.91 13.71 49.54
N ASP A 124 55.52 12.47 49.25
CA ASP A 124 55.08 11.87 48.00
C ASP A 124 53.99 12.57 47.19
N ILE A 125 54.12 12.41 45.88
CA ILE A 125 53.12 12.68 44.86
C ILE A 125 52.25 11.42 44.71
N GLU A 126 51.05 11.42 45.28
CA GLU A 126 49.98 10.49 44.85
C GLU A 126 49.12 11.19 43.79
N GLN A 127 49.25 10.71 42.55
CA GLN A 127 48.24 10.87 41.51
C GLN A 127 47.12 9.83 41.73
N PRO A 128 45.85 10.18 41.49
CA PRO A 128 44.92 9.25 40.90
C PRO A 128 44.64 9.70 39.46
N GLU A 129 45.07 8.86 38.52
CA GLU A 129 44.53 8.86 37.16
C GLU A 129 43.04 8.50 37.25
N GLN A 130 42.15 9.44 36.94
CA GLN A 130 40.76 9.14 36.60
C GLN A 130 40.67 8.95 35.08
N THR A 131 40.85 7.70 34.67
CA THR A 131 40.25 7.16 33.46
C THR A 131 38.78 6.87 33.77
N GLY A 132 37.87 7.75 33.34
CA GLY A 132 36.43 7.54 33.48
C GLY A 132 35.69 8.56 32.63
N GLY A 133 35.17 8.14 31.49
CA GLY A 133 34.43 9.03 30.61
C GLY A 133 33.80 8.38 29.39
N THR A 134 34.20 7.17 29.00
CA THR A 134 33.67 6.50 27.80
C THR A 134 32.51 5.55 28.08
N GLU A 135 32.32 5.09 29.31
CA GLU A 135 31.23 4.15 29.65
C GLU A 135 29.88 4.88 29.86
N ASP A 136 29.90 6.11 30.38
CA ASP A 136 28.68 6.88 30.66
C ASP A 136 28.01 7.43 29.39
N GLU A 137 28.78 7.85 28.38
CA GLU A 137 28.23 8.35 27.10
C GLU A 137 27.55 7.23 26.30
N ALA A 138 28.15 6.03 26.25
CA ALA A 138 27.57 4.87 25.56
C ALA A 138 26.30 4.33 26.26
N GLU A 139 26.23 4.41 27.60
CA GLU A 139 25.01 4.07 28.33
C GLU A 139 23.87 5.08 28.11
N ILE A 140 24.18 6.36 27.96
CA ILE A 140 23.19 7.42 27.70
C ILE A 140 22.64 7.27 26.28
N GLU A 141 23.48 7.01 25.28
CA GLU A 141 23.05 6.74 23.90
C GLU A 141 22.15 5.48 23.82
N GLN A 142 22.52 4.38 24.48
CA GLN A 142 21.70 3.16 24.50
C GLN A 142 20.33 3.39 25.17
N LYS A 143 20.29 4.14 26.27
CA LYS A 143 19.03 4.49 26.94
C LYS A 143 18.16 5.37 26.05
N GLN A 144 18.74 6.30 25.29
CA GLN A 144 17.99 7.15 24.36
C GLN A 144 17.38 6.33 23.21
N VAL A 145 18.16 5.43 22.60
CA VAL A 145 17.67 4.53 21.54
C VAL A 145 16.55 3.60 22.04
N GLU A 146 16.63 3.11 23.28
CA GLU A 146 15.57 2.29 23.89
C GLU A 146 14.28 3.10 24.11
N LEU A 147 14.39 4.36 24.55
CA LEU A 147 13.24 5.25 24.70
C LEU A 147 12.58 5.54 23.35
N ASP A 148 13.36 5.87 22.32
CA ASP A 148 12.85 6.15 20.98
C ASP A 148 12.19 4.90 20.35
N ALA A 149 12.78 3.71 20.54
CA ALA A 149 12.18 2.45 20.09
C ALA A 149 10.87 2.13 20.81
N ARG A 150 10.78 2.45 22.11
CA ARG A 150 9.56 2.28 22.91
C ARG A 150 8.47 3.25 22.48
N GLU A 151 8.83 4.49 22.17
CA GLU A 151 7.90 5.48 21.62
C GLU A 151 7.39 5.09 20.24
N ALA A 152 8.28 4.61 19.35
CA ALA A 152 7.90 4.09 18.03
C ALA A 152 6.93 2.89 18.13
N SER A 153 7.18 1.96 19.05
CA SER A 153 6.29 0.82 19.31
C SER A 153 4.92 1.26 19.86
N ALA A 154 4.91 2.22 20.78
CA ALA A 154 3.67 2.80 21.29
C ALA A 154 2.89 3.56 20.21
N GLN A 155 3.58 4.22 19.28
CA GLN A 155 2.97 4.90 18.15
C GLN A 155 2.35 3.91 17.16
N ALA A 156 3.05 2.81 16.84
CA ALA A 156 2.51 1.76 15.97
C ALA A 156 1.19 1.18 16.50
N LEU A 157 1.07 0.97 17.82
CA LEU A 157 -0.20 0.53 18.43
C LEU A 157 -1.33 1.55 18.23
N LYS A 158 -1.06 2.85 18.35
CA LYS A 158 -2.07 3.89 18.09
C LYS A 158 -2.49 3.89 16.62
N ASP A 159 -1.54 3.72 15.71
CA ASP A 159 -1.85 3.70 14.28
C ASP A 159 -2.66 2.45 13.89
N HIS A 160 -2.41 1.30 14.55
CA HIS A 160 -3.24 0.10 14.43
C HIS A 160 -4.70 0.39 14.85
N GLU A 161 -4.93 1.11 15.94
CA GLU A 161 -6.28 1.51 16.37
C GLU A 161 -6.95 2.44 15.35
N VAL A 162 -6.19 3.34 14.72
CA VAL A 162 -6.71 4.23 13.68
C VAL A 162 -7.17 3.41 12.47
N LEU A 163 -6.40 2.40 12.05
CA LEU A 163 -6.81 1.49 10.98
C LEU A 163 -8.10 0.74 11.33
N LEU A 164 -8.20 0.21 12.55
CA LEU A 164 -9.40 -0.52 12.98
C LEU A 164 -10.64 0.40 13.03
N LYS A 165 -10.49 1.63 13.50
CA LYS A 165 -11.56 2.66 13.43
C LYS A 165 -11.93 3.02 12.00
N THR A 166 -10.99 2.92 11.07
CA THR A 166 -11.22 3.17 9.64
C THR A 166 -12.02 2.03 9.03
N ILE A 167 -11.67 0.78 9.36
CA ILE A 167 -12.44 -0.41 8.95
C ILE A 167 -13.85 -0.39 9.54
N LYS A 168 -14.03 0.04 10.80
CA LYS A 168 -15.36 0.22 11.40
C LYS A 168 -16.23 1.23 10.65
N ARG A 169 -15.61 2.28 10.11
CA ARG A 169 -16.27 3.34 9.32
C ARG A 169 -16.24 3.06 7.83
N ALA A 170 -16.12 1.80 7.42
CA ALA A 170 -16.02 1.41 6.02
C ALA A 170 -17.15 1.96 5.13
N SER A 171 -18.37 2.08 5.67
CA SER A 171 -19.52 2.65 4.95
C SER A 171 -19.31 4.11 4.49
N GLU A 172 -18.39 4.83 5.12
CA GLU A 172 -18.02 6.22 4.78
C GLU A 172 -16.92 6.27 3.70
N ILE A 173 -16.29 5.13 3.39
CA ILE A 173 -15.09 5.04 2.55
C ILE A 173 -15.47 4.40 1.22
N GLY A 174 -15.57 5.21 0.17
CA GLY A 174 -15.95 4.76 -1.16
C GLY A 174 -14.81 4.19 -2.02
N PHE A 175 -15.00 4.29 -3.34
CA PHE A 175 -14.04 3.88 -4.36
C PHE A 175 -13.30 5.09 -4.93
N SER A 176 -12.06 4.88 -5.36
CA SER A 176 -11.29 5.88 -6.11
C SER A 176 -10.76 5.24 -7.39
N GLY A 177 -11.12 5.80 -8.55
CA GLY A 177 -10.72 5.23 -9.85
C GLY A 177 -11.17 3.78 -10.06
N GLY A 178 -12.30 3.36 -9.46
CA GLY A 178 -12.80 1.98 -9.50
C GLY A 178 -12.11 1.02 -8.52
N LEU A 179 -11.09 1.47 -7.78
CA LEU A 179 -10.44 0.67 -6.75
C LEU A 179 -11.05 0.94 -5.36
N PRO A 180 -11.30 -0.12 -4.57
CA PRO A 180 -11.78 0.03 -3.19
C PRO A 180 -10.69 0.62 -2.29
N VAL A 181 -10.91 1.85 -1.81
CA VAL A 181 -9.90 2.61 -1.06
C VAL A 181 -9.53 1.92 0.24
N LEU A 182 -10.52 1.38 0.97
CA LEU A 182 -10.30 0.71 2.25
C LEU A 182 -9.38 -0.51 2.11
N ALA A 183 -9.52 -1.31 1.05
CA ALA A 183 -8.62 -2.42 0.76
C ALA A 183 -7.17 -1.95 0.56
N CYS A 184 -6.97 -0.90 -0.24
CA CYS A 184 -5.64 -0.35 -0.49
C CYS A 184 -4.99 0.24 0.76
N VAL A 185 -5.76 0.98 1.57
CA VAL A 185 -5.28 1.55 2.83
C VAL A 185 -4.90 0.46 3.82
N THR A 186 -5.76 -0.55 3.99
CA THR A 186 -5.49 -1.70 4.87
C THR A 186 -4.22 -2.42 4.45
N PHE A 187 -4.09 -2.72 3.16
CA PHE A 187 -2.92 -3.40 2.63
C PHE A 187 -1.62 -2.60 2.79
N ARG A 188 -1.63 -1.31 2.43
CA ARG A 188 -0.46 -0.43 2.58
C ARG A 188 -0.04 -0.27 4.05
N SER A 189 -1.01 -0.20 4.96
CA SER A 189 -0.72 -0.12 6.40
C SER A 189 -0.02 -1.38 6.90
N LEU A 190 -0.50 -2.56 6.48
CA LEU A 190 0.11 -3.85 6.84
C LEU A 190 1.54 -4.01 6.29
N LEU A 191 1.81 -3.47 5.10
CA LEU A 191 3.16 -3.41 4.53
C LEU A 191 4.07 -2.44 5.30
N HIS A 192 3.58 -1.24 5.57
CA HIS A 192 4.34 -0.20 6.28
C HIS A 192 4.82 -0.68 7.67
N TRP A 193 3.97 -1.40 8.39
CA TRP A 193 4.33 -1.99 9.69
C TRP A 193 4.99 -3.38 9.60
N ARG A 194 5.27 -3.88 8.38
CA ARG A 194 5.88 -5.20 8.10
C ARG A 194 5.19 -6.36 8.83
N VAL A 195 3.87 -6.27 9.03
CA VAL A 195 3.11 -7.22 9.86
C VAL A 195 3.11 -8.64 9.27
N PHE A 196 3.30 -8.75 7.96
CA PHE A 196 3.40 -10.04 7.28
C PHE A 196 4.66 -10.84 7.67
N GLU A 197 5.72 -10.18 8.13
CA GLU A 197 7.00 -10.80 8.49
C GLU A 197 7.07 -11.20 9.98
N LEU A 198 6.04 -10.88 10.76
CA LEU A 198 5.98 -11.16 12.19
C LEU A 198 5.57 -12.62 12.46
N GLU A 199 6.29 -13.30 13.35
CA GLU A 199 5.95 -14.65 13.81
C GLU A 199 4.70 -14.67 14.69
N HIS A 200 4.44 -13.56 15.38
CA HIS A 200 3.29 -13.37 16.26
C HIS A 200 2.66 -11.99 16.05
N THR A 201 1.38 -11.96 15.72
CA THR A 201 0.60 -10.73 15.62
C THR A 201 -0.89 -11.02 15.80
N GLY A 202 -1.56 -10.22 16.65
CA GLY A 202 -3.01 -10.25 16.81
C GLY A 202 -3.75 -9.31 15.86
N LEU A 203 -3.04 -8.51 15.06
CA LEU A 203 -3.66 -7.48 14.22
C LEU A 203 -4.56 -8.09 13.14
N PHE A 204 -4.16 -9.21 12.55
CA PHE A 204 -4.96 -9.92 11.54
C PHE A 204 -6.31 -10.39 12.08
N ASP A 205 -6.33 -10.92 13.30
CA ASP A 205 -7.57 -11.37 13.95
C ASP A 205 -8.51 -10.20 14.22
N ARG A 206 -7.96 -9.08 14.68
CA ARG A 206 -8.72 -7.85 14.92
C ARG A 206 -9.30 -7.30 13.62
N ILE A 207 -8.50 -7.19 12.55
CA ILE A 207 -8.97 -6.76 11.22
C ILE A 207 -10.10 -7.66 10.72
N MET A 208 -9.91 -8.99 10.79
CA MET A 208 -10.95 -9.94 10.38
C MET A 208 -12.23 -9.80 11.20
N ALA A 209 -12.13 -9.59 12.52
CA ALA A 209 -13.28 -9.42 13.39
C ALA A 209 -14.09 -8.17 13.03
N GLU A 210 -13.42 -7.05 12.76
CA GLU A 210 -14.09 -5.81 12.35
C GLU A 210 -14.78 -5.94 10.99
N MET A 211 -14.10 -6.53 10.01
CA MET A 211 -14.69 -6.78 8.68
C MET A 211 -15.90 -7.72 8.78
N LYS A 212 -15.80 -8.79 9.57
CA LYS A 212 -16.92 -9.73 9.79
C LYS A 212 -18.10 -9.06 10.46
N GLY A 213 -17.87 -8.32 11.55
CA GLY A 213 -18.95 -7.63 12.27
C GLY A 213 -19.69 -6.64 11.37
N ALA A 214 -18.97 -5.93 10.50
CA ALA A 214 -19.59 -5.00 9.55
C ALA A 214 -20.43 -5.72 8.48
N VAL A 215 -19.99 -6.88 7.99
CA VAL A 215 -20.78 -7.69 7.04
C VAL A 215 -21.98 -8.35 7.70
N GLU A 216 -21.81 -8.94 8.89
CA GLU A 216 -22.88 -9.62 9.64
C GLU A 216 -24.04 -8.68 9.98
N THR A 217 -23.74 -7.40 10.22
CA THR A 217 -24.76 -6.37 10.48
C THR A 217 -25.56 -5.99 9.22
N ASN A 218 -25.05 -6.27 8.02
CA ASN A 218 -25.62 -5.83 6.73
C ASN A 218 -25.85 -7.00 5.77
N THR A 219 -26.19 -8.19 6.28
CA THR A 219 -26.32 -9.43 5.47
C THR A 219 -27.48 -9.42 4.48
N ASP A 220 -28.45 -8.53 4.63
CA ASP A 220 -29.60 -8.34 3.76
C ASP A 220 -29.42 -7.17 2.77
N ASN A 221 -28.38 -6.36 2.92
CA ASN A 221 -28.11 -5.21 2.07
C ASN A 221 -27.10 -5.55 0.96
N ASN A 222 -27.61 -5.78 -0.25
CA ASN A 222 -26.78 -6.17 -1.41
C ASN A 222 -25.74 -5.10 -1.81
N GLU A 223 -26.00 -3.81 -1.59
CA GLU A 223 -25.03 -2.74 -1.85
C GLU A 223 -23.84 -2.82 -0.89
N GLN A 224 -24.10 -3.06 0.39
CA GLN A 224 -23.05 -3.25 1.39
C GLN A 224 -22.28 -4.56 1.16
N LEU A 225 -22.97 -5.65 0.82
CA LEU A 225 -22.32 -6.92 0.50
C LEU A 225 -21.41 -6.81 -0.73
N THR A 226 -21.84 -6.13 -1.79
CA THR A 226 -21.02 -5.92 -3.00
C THR A 226 -19.83 -5.00 -2.74
N TYR A 227 -20.00 -3.97 -1.90
CA TYR A 227 -18.91 -3.14 -1.41
C TYR A 227 -17.86 -3.98 -0.65
N TRP A 228 -18.29 -4.77 0.33
CA TRP A 228 -17.40 -5.61 1.12
C TRP A 228 -16.75 -6.71 0.30
N LEU A 229 -17.48 -7.31 -0.65
CA LEU A 229 -16.95 -8.29 -1.59
C LEU A 229 -15.83 -7.69 -2.43
N SER A 230 -16.02 -6.46 -2.94
CA SER A 230 -15.00 -5.75 -3.72
C SER A 230 -13.76 -5.47 -2.87
N ASN A 231 -13.93 -4.94 -1.66
CA ASN A 231 -12.82 -4.64 -0.75
C ASN A 231 -12.01 -5.89 -0.37
N THR A 232 -12.70 -6.96 0.04
CA THR A 232 -12.06 -8.20 0.50
C THR A 232 -11.38 -8.95 -0.64
N SER A 233 -11.97 -8.92 -1.84
CA SER A 233 -11.40 -9.56 -3.03
C SER A 233 -10.14 -8.84 -3.51
N ILE A 234 -10.14 -7.51 -3.53
CA ILE A 234 -8.93 -6.72 -3.87
C ILE A 234 -7.85 -6.89 -2.81
N LEU A 235 -8.21 -6.87 -1.52
CA LEU A 235 -7.25 -7.14 -0.45
C LEU A 235 -6.63 -8.54 -0.60
N LEU A 236 -7.45 -9.56 -0.86
CA LEU A 236 -6.97 -10.94 -1.08
C LEU A 236 -6.04 -11.03 -2.30
N HIS A 237 -6.38 -10.37 -3.40
CA HIS A 237 -5.57 -10.32 -4.61
C HIS A 237 -4.20 -9.67 -4.34
N LEU A 238 -4.17 -8.56 -3.58
CA LEU A 238 -2.93 -7.89 -3.19
C LEU A 238 -2.06 -8.82 -2.33
N LEU A 239 -2.64 -9.53 -1.35
CA LEU A 239 -1.92 -10.52 -0.53
C LEU A 239 -1.36 -11.68 -1.36
N GLN A 240 -2.14 -12.16 -2.33
CA GLN A 240 -1.72 -13.24 -3.23
C GLN A 240 -0.50 -12.86 -4.05
N ARG A 241 -0.45 -11.62 -4.55
CA ARG A 241 0.72 -11.09 -5.28
C ARG A 241 1.94 -10.91 -4.37
N THR A 242 1.77 -10.46 -3.12
CA THR A 242 2.91 -10.22 -2.22
C THR A 242 3.56 -11.48 -1.65
N PHE A 243 2.81 -12.56 -1.45
CA PHE A 243 3.34 -13.81 -0.87
C PHE A 243 3.93 -14.76 -1.93
N GLY A 244 4.05 -14.29 -3.18
CA GLY A 244 4.11 -15.11 -4.39
C GLY A 244 5.49 -15.45 -4.96
N ALA A 245 6.55 -15.67 -4.17
CA ALA A 245 7.72 -16.40 -4.69
C ALA A 245 8.45 -17.28 -3.65
N MET A 246 7.68 -18.00 -2.83
CA MET A 246 8.19 -19.24 -2.22
C MET A 246 7.29 -20.41 -2.60
N THR A 247 7.73 -21.11 -3.65
CA THR A 247 7.47 -22.52 -3.92
C THR A 247 6.00 -22.96 -4.10
N ARG A 248 5.69 -23.37 -5.34
CA ARG A 248 5.17 -24.69 -5.74
C ARG A 248 4.10 -24.58 -6.85
N PRO A 249 3.76 -25.72 -7.49
CA PRO A 249 4.05 -26.07 -8.86
C PRO A 249 2.88 -25.65 -9.75
N ILE A 250 3.12 -25.48 -11.05
CA ILE A 250 2.08 -25.17 -12.05
C ILE A 250 0.88 -26.14 -11.88
N PRO A 251 -0.32 -25.67 -11.49
CA PRO A 251 -1.53 -26.47 -11.56
C PRO A 251 -2.15 -26.30 -12.95
N ILE A 252 -2.56 -27.42 -13.51
CA ILE A 252 -3.00 -27.67 -14.90
C ILE A 252 -4.18 -26.79 -15.39
N PHE A 253 -4.74 -25.92 -14.55
CA PHE A 253 -5.83 -25.01 -14.92
C PHE A 253 -5.35 -23.76 -15.69
N ASP A 254 -4.06 -23.45 -15.66
CA ASP A 254 -3.52 -22.25 -16.34
C ASP A 254 -3.34 -22.41 -17.86
N ARG A 255 -3.74 -23.57 -18.41
CA ARG A 255 -3.82 -23.79 -19.86
C ARG A 255 -4.93 -22.98 -20.54
N PHE A 256 -5.89 -22.44 -19.79
CA PHE A 256 -6.95 -21.61 -20.39
C PHE A 256 -6.54 -20.13 -20.50
N SER A 257 -5.68 -19.64 -19.61
CA SER A 257 -5.18 -18.24 -19.59
C SER A 257 -4.03 -18.00 -20.58
N ALA A 258 -3.28 -19.05 -20.92
CA ALA A 258 -2.15 -18.96 -21.84
C ALA A 258 -2.54 -18.78 -23.32
N ARG A 259 -3.83 -18.95 -23.69
CA ARG A 259 -4.28 -18.82 -25.09
C ARG A 259 -4.54 -17.40 -25.54
N LEU A 260 -4.46 -16.41 -24.64
CA LEU A 260 -4.63 -14.99 -24.98
C LEU A 260 -3.30 -14.23 -25.16
N ARG A 261 -2.15 -14.89 -25.03
CA ARG A 261 -0.83 -14.28 -25.28
C ARG A 261 0.01 -15.17 -26.19
N SER A 262 -0.32 -15.20 -27.47
CA SER A 262 0.60 -15.63 -28.52
C SER A 262 0.60 -14.63 -29.68
N SER A 263 1.53 -13.67 -29.66
CA SER A 263 2.28 -13.23 -30.84
C SER A 263 3.32 -12.17 -30.47
N SER A 264 4.57 -12.60 -30.27
CA SER A 264 5.79 -12.06 -30.91
C SER A 264 7.04 -12.64 -30.21
N PRO A 265 8.06 -13.10 -30.96
CA PRO A 265 9.27 -13.69 -30.39
C PRO A 265 10.34 -12.62 -30.16
N SER A 266 10.97 -12.61 -28.98
CA SER A 266 12.39 -12.26 -28.74
C SER A 266 12.60 -11.74 -27.31
N MET A 267 13.70 -12.20 -26.71
CA MET A 267 14.33 -11.81 -25.44
C MET A 267 13.90 -12.54 -24.14
N PRO A 268 14.87 -12.94 -23.30
CA PRO A 268 14.62 -13.73 -22.11
C PRO A 268 13.90 -12.88 -21.07
N ALA A 269 12.65 -13.28 -20.78
CA ALA A 269 11.82 -12.67 -19.76
C ALA A 269 12.46 -12.86 -18.37
N LYS A 270 13.07 -11.80 -17.84
CA LYS A 270 13.10 -11.59 -16.40
C LYS A 270 11.67 -11.24 -16.02
N ALA A 271 10.93 -12.22 -15.51
CA ALA A 271 9.56 -12.06 -15.07
C ALA A 271 9.52 -11.08 -13.88
N GLU A 272 9.33 -9.80 -14.17
CA GLU A 272 8.83 -8.84 -13.18
C GLU A 272 7.32 -9.06 -13.04
N ASP A 273 6.95 -10.04 -12.22
CA ASP A 273 5.56 -10.27 -11.78
C ASP A 273 5.25 -9.51 -10.47
N GLY A 274 6.09 -8.53 -10.13
CA GLY A 274 5.91 -7.64 -8.97
C GLY A 274 5.09 -6.39 -9.32
N ILE A 275 4.34 -5.87 -8.35
CA ILE A 275 3.84 -4.49 -8.41
C ILE A 275 5.11 -3.60 -8.43
N PRO A 276 5.26 -2.65 -9.36
CA PRO A 276 6.42 -1.76 -9.37
C PRO A 276 6.52 -1.07 -7.99
N GLY A 277 7.65 -1.28 -7.30
CA GLY A 277 7.94 -0.69 -5.99
C GLY A 277 7.63 -1.53 -4.73
N VAL A 278 7.06 -2.74 -4.82
CA VAL A 278 6.84 -3.60 -3.63
C VAL A 278 7.78 -4.81 -3.70
N GLN A 279 8.83 -4.81 -2.87
CA GLN A 279 9.69 -5.97 -2.67
C GLN A 279 8.87 -7.16 -2.15
N GLN A 280 9.22 -8.35 -2.61
CA GLN A 280 8.59 -9.59 -2.17
C GLN A 280 8.76 -9.77 -0.66
N VAL A 281 7.66 -10.04 0.05
CA VAL A 281 7.65 -10.10 1.52
C VAL A 281 7.84 -11.54 2.00
N ASP A 282 8.74 -11.76 2.96
CA ASP A 282 8.91 -13.06 3.65
C ASP A 282 7.75 -13.30 4.64
N ALA A 283 6.59 -13.66 4.09
CA ALA A 283 5.39 -13.87 4.88
C ALA A 283 5.55 -15.04 5.87
N LYS A 284 5.24 -14.80 7.14
CA LYS A 284 5.22 -15.83 8.19
C LYS A 284 3.85 -16.52 8.30
N TYR A 285 3.79 -17.53 9.16
CA TYR A 285 2.59 -18.34 9.40
C TYR A 285 1.30 -17.52 9.67
N PRO A 286 1.29 -16.45 10.51
CA PRO A 286 0.09 -15.64 10.72
C PRO A 286 -0.46 -15.00 9.43
N ALA A 287 0.42 -14.61 8.50
CA ALA A 287 0.02 -14.01 7.23
C ALA A 287 -0.68 -15.01 6.30
N PHE A 288 -0.21 -16.27 6.28
CA PHE A 288 -0.86 -17.34 5.52
C PHE A 288 -2.23 -17.70 6.10
N LEU A 289 -2.35 -17.76 7.43
CA LEU A 289 -3.65 -17.96 8.09
C LEU A 289 -4.62 -16.81 7.79
N PHE A 290 -4.14 -15.57 7.84
CA PHE A 290 -4.95 -14.41 7.48
C PHE A 290 -5.48 -14.51 6.05
N LYS A 291 -4.60 -14.81 5.09
CA LYS A 291 -5.00 -15.06 3.69
C LYS A 291 -6.06 -16.15 3.57
N GLN A 292 -5.88 -17.29 4.25
CA GLN A 292 -6.84 -18.40 4.22
C GLN A 292 -8.20 -17.98 4.77
N ARG A 293 -8.23 -17.26 5.90
CA ARG A 293 -9.46 -16.76 6.52
C ARG A 293 -10.14 -15.72 5.65
N LEU A 294 -9.37 -14.86 4.98
CA LEU A 294 -9.89 -13.87 4.05
C LEU A 294 -10.54 -14.55 2.82
N THR A 295 -9.93 -15.61 2.27
CA THR A 295 -10.54 -16.41 1.20
C THR A 295 -11.90 -16.97 1.60
N ALA A 296 -11.98 -17.64 2.76
CA ALA A 296 -13.25 -18.18 3.26
C ALA A 296 -14.30 -17.08 3.52
N PHE A 297 -13.84 -15.89 3.93
CA PHE A 297 -14.72 -14.76 4.16
C PHE A 297 -15.30 -14.18 2.86
N VAL A 298 -14.51 -14.10 1.78
CA VAL A 298 -14.99 -13.73 0.44
C VAL A 298 -16.07 -14.70 -0.03
N GLU A 299 -15.85 -16.01 0.14
CA GLU A 299 -16.85 -17.04 -0.20
C GLU A 299 -18.14 -16.89 0.61
N SER A 300 -18.03 -16.53 1.89
CA SER A 300 -19.18 -16.26 2.76
C SER A 300 -20.01 -15.07 2.26
N ILE A 301 -19.35 -13.95 1.92
CA ILE A 301 -20.02 -12.76 1.35
C ILE A 301 -20.74 -13.11 0.05
N TYR A 302 -20.09 -13.87 -0.83
CA TYR A 302 -20.70 -14.35 -2.06
C TYR A 302 -21.93 -15.24 -1.79
N GLY A 303 -21.86 -16.10 -0.77
CA GLY A 303 -22.98 -16.92 -0.32
C GLY A 303 -24.19 -16.08 0.08
N PHE A 304 -24.00 -15.06 0.94
CA PHE A 304 -25.07 -14.14 1.34
C PHE A 304 -25.67 -13.42 0.13
N LEU A 305 -24.83 -12.85 -0.73
CA LEU A 305 -25.28 -12.12 -1.91
C LEU A 305 -26.09 -13.00 -2.86
N ARG A 306 -25.60 -14.21 -3.16
CA ARG A 306 -26.29 -15.18 -4.00
C ARG A 306 -27.65 -15.55 -3.42
N ASP A 307 -27.71 -15.80 -2.13
CA ASP A 307 -28.95 -16.21 -1.47
C ASP A 307 -29.97 -15.07 -1.44
N ASN A 308 -29.54 -13.81 -1.29
CA ASN A 308 -30.38 -12.63 -1.41
C ASN A 308 -30.91 -12.45 -2.85
N MET A 309 -30.02 -12.48 -3.85
CA MET A 309 -30.43 -12.39 -5.26
C MET A 309 -31.41 -13.50 -5.65
N LYS A 310 -31.17 -14.73 -5.18
CA LYS A 310 -32.10 -15.86 -5.39
C LYS A 310 -33.48 -15.55 -4.82
N LYS A 311 -33.56 -15.01 -3.59
CA LYS A 311 -34.83 -14.62 -2.97
C LYS A 311 -35.55 -13.51 -3.75
N GLU A 312 -34.82 -12.55 -4.30
CA GLU A 312 -35.40 -11.43 -5.08
C GLU A 312 -35.91 -11.86 -6.45
N ILE A 313 -35.19 -12.75 -7.12
CA ILE A 313 -35.48 -13.17 -8.51
C ILE A 313 -36.51 -14.31 -8.56
N THR A 314 -36.51 -15.24 -7.59
CA THR A 314 -37.40 -16.42 -7.59
C THR A 314 -38.88 -16.06 -7.76
N PRO A 315 -39.44 -15.04 -7.08
CA PRO A 315 -40.84 -14.63 -7.25
C PRO A 315 -41.15 -14.05 -8.65
N GLN A 316 -40.15 -13.51 -9.34
CA GLN A 316 -40.32 -12.90 -10.67
C GLN A 316 -40.33 -13.95 -11.80
N LEU A 317 -39.65 -15.08 -11.58
CA LEU A 317 -39.56 -16.18 -12.54
C LEU A 317 -40.71 -17.19 -12.43
N GLY A 318 -41.55 -17.09 -11.39
CA GLY A 318 -42.64 -18.03 -11.10
C GLY A 318 -44.01 -17.61 -11.64
N ARG A 319 -44.08 -16.69 -12.61
CA ARG A 319 -45.30 -16.32 -13.33
C ARG A 319 -45.28 -16.83 -14.76
#